data_AF-A0A420ZB09-F1
#
_entry.id   AF-A0A420ZB09-F1
#
_cell.length_a   1.000
_cell.length_b   1.000
_cell.length_c   1.000
_cell.angle_alpha   90.00
_cell.angle_beta   90.00
_cell.angle_gamma   90.00
#
_symmetry.space_group_name_H-M   'P 1'
#
loop_
_entity.id
_entity.type
_entity.pdbx_description
1 polymer ?
#
loop_
_entity_poly.entity_id
_entity_poly.type
_entity_poly.pdbx_seq_one_letter_code
_entity_poly.pdbx_strand_id
1 'polypeptide(L)'
;MFYKGKLIVDPKFNGIKIPTMYLYNQFINSNKTDPRVRAMAMELGLQAHLMGKFLEITGIFRTREKNIEIYGRDKASGHREMPVRAIDFSLKDLDIEDIAHLKNHFAMFLDNGSYWSFISHDVGAGAHLHLQAPHADYNKILWEEV
;
A
#
# COMPACT_ATOMS: atom_id res chain seq x y z
N MET A 1 5.65 -27.44 -10.05
CA MET A 1 4.68 -26.95 -11.06
C MET A 1 4.59 -25.44 -10.91
N PHE A 2 5.26 -24.69 -11.78
CA PHE A 2 5.33 -23.22 -11.72
C PHE A 2 4.02 -22.63 -12.26
N TYR A 3 3.20 -22.04 -11.39
CA TYR A 3 2.01 -21.32 -11.83
C TYR A 3 2.43 -19.97 -12.42
N LYS A 4 2.37 -19.86 -13.74
CA LYS A 4 2.45 -18.59 -14.47
C LYS A 4 1.27 -17.70 -14.06
N GLY A 5 1.58 -16.45 -13.72
CA GLY A 5 0.69 -15.51 -13.07
C GLY A 5 -0.62 -15.24 -13.82
N LYS A 6 -1.72 -15.74 -13.26
CA LYS A 6 -3.03 -15.16 -13.51
C LYS A 6 -3.21 -14.04 -12.50
N LEU A 7 -3.33 -12.83 -13.02
CA LEU A 7 -3.79 -11.66 -12.30
C LEU A 7 -5.08 -12.00 -11.55
N ILE A 8 -5.08 -11.95 -10.22
CA ILE A 8 -6.31 -12.08 -9.45
C ILE A 8 -6.86 -10.66 -9.30
N VAL A 9 -7.70 -10.25 -10.25
CA VAL A 9 -8.70 -9.23 -9.94
C VAL A 9 -9.75 -9.99 -9.15
N ASP A 10 -9.65 -9.96 -7.82
CA ASP A 10 -10.67 -10.55 -6.97
C ASP A 10 -11.89 -9.61 -7.06
N PRO A 11 -13.03 -10.03 -7.61
CA PRO A 11 -14.23 -9.19 -7.71
C PRO A 11 -14.74 -8.74 -6.34
N LYS A 12 -14.17 -9.23 -5.23
CA LYS A 12 -14.47 -8.81 -3.86
C LYS A 12 -13.85 -7.46 -3.47
N PHE A 13 -12.83 -6.97 -4.17
CA PHE A 13 -12.19 -5.68 -3.86
C PHE A 13 -12.33 -4.71 -5.05
N ASN A 14 -13.51 -4.11 -5.19
CA ASN A 14 -13.81 -3.15 -6.26
C ASN A 14 -12.67 -2.12 -6.39
N GLY A 15 -12.04 -2.09 -7.58
CA GLY A 15 -10.95 -1.17 -7.93
C GLY A 15 -9.59 -1.43 -7.28
N ILE A 16 -9.40 -2.55 -6.56
CA ILE A 16 -8.08 -3.00 -6.10
C ILE A 16 -7.65 -4.22 -6.90
N LYS A 17 -6.40 -4.20 -7.35
CA LYS A 17 -5.75 -5.30 -8.06
C LYS A 17 -4.60 -5.83 -7.24
N ILE A 18 -4.60 -7.13 -6.94
CA ILE A 18 -3.56 -7.78 -6.15
C ILE A 18 -2.86 -8.83 -7.03
N PRO A 19 -1.66 -8.53 -7.56
CA PRO A 19 -1.08 -9.32 -8.64
C PRO A 19 -0.53 -10.69 -8.20
N THR A 20 -0.36 -10.92 -6.88
CA THR A 20 0.21 -12.17 -6.36
C THR A 20 -0.54 -12.71 -5.15
N MET A 21 -0.55 -14.04 -4.98
CA MET A 21 -1.11 -14.69 -3.79
C MET A 21 -0.36 -14.30 -2.50
N TYR A 22 0.94 -13.99 -2.61
CA TYR A 22 1.75 -13.50 -1.50
C TYR A 22 1.22 -12.15 -0.97
N LEU A 23 0.95 -11.20 -1.86
CA LEU A 23 0.36 -9.91 -1.48
C LEU A 23 -1.08 -10.07 -0.99
N TYR A 24 -1.86 -10.94 -1.64
CA TYR A 24 -3.23 -11.23 -1.22
C TYR A 24 -3.30 -11.72 0.22
N ASN A 25 -2.48 -12.73 0.57
CA ASN A 25 -2.43 -13.30 1.91
C ASN A 25 -1.96 -12.31 2.99
N GLN A 26 -1.13 -11.33 2.63
CA GLN A 26 -0.79 -10.23 3.53
C GLN A 26 -1.97 -9.28 3.70
N PHE A 27 -2.57 -8.86 2.58
CA PHE A 27 -3.64 -7.87 2.56
C PHE A 27 -4.86 -8.32 3.37
N ILE A 28 -5.29 -9.59 3.23
CA ILE A 28 -6.48 -10.08 3.95
C ILE A 28 -6.24 -10.38 5.44
N ASN A 29 -4.99 -10.52 5.86
CA ASN A 29 -4.64 -10.94 7.22
C ASN A 29 -4.44 -9.71 8.14
N SER A 30 -5.33 -9.53 9.12
CA SER A 30 -5.29 -8.40 10.07
C SER A 30 -4.10 -8.42 11.03
N ASN A 31 -3.45 -9.57 11.21
CA ASN A 31 -2.23 -9.69 11.98
C ASN A 31 -0.99 -9.30 11.16
N LYS A 32 -1.11 -9.24 9.82
CA LYS A 32 -0.02 -8.87 8.91
C LYS A 32 -0.12 -7.45 8.39
N THR A 33 -1.33 -6.98 8.08
CA THR A 33 -1.57 -5.64 7.54
C THR A 33 -2.60 -4.94 8.41
N ASP A 34 -2.27 -3.72 8.82
CA ASP A 34 -3.05 -2.93 9.76
C ASP A 34 -4.47 -2.73 9.20
N PRO A 35 -5.52 -3.02 9.97
CA PRO A 35 -6.89 -2.88 9.50
C PRO A 35 -7.21 -1.44 9.04
N ARG A 36 -6.57 -0.42 9.62
CA ARG A 36 -6.76 0.98 9.23
C ARG A 36 -6.26 1.24 7.81
N VAL A 37 -5.02 0.82 7.51
CA VAL A 37 -4.44 1.04 6.17
C VAL A 37 -5.18 0.23 5.11
N ARG A 38 -5.66 -0.98 5.46
CA ARG A 38 -6.52 -1.78 4.58
C ARG A 38 -7.86 -1.10 4.29
N ALA A 39 -8.52 -0.57 5.31
CA ALA A 39 -9.81 0.10 5.14
C ALA A 39 -9.68 1.30 4.20
N MET A 40 -8.65 2.13 4.41
CA MET A 40 -8.38 3.27 3.53
C MET A 40 -7.96 2.83 2.11
N ALA A 41 -7.19 1.76 1.96
CA ALA A 41 -6.87 1.19 0.65
C ALA A 41 -8.13 0.74 -0.10
N MET A 42 -9.09 0.11 0.59
CA MET A 42 -10.36 -0.29 -0.03
C MET A 42 -11.21 0.93 -0.43
N GLU A 43 -11.22 1.99 0.37
CA GLU A 43 -11.91 3.25 0.04
C GLU A 43 -11.31 3.90 -1.21
N LEU A 44 -9.98 4.02 -1.27
CA LEU A 44 -9.30 4.54 -2.46
C LEU A 44 -9.51 3.64 -3.69
N GLY A 45 -9.57 2.33 -3.48
CA GLY A 45 -9.93 1.35 -4.49
C GLY A 45 -11.32 1.60 -5.08
N LEU A 46 -12.31 1.83 -4.22
CA LEU A 46 -13.67 2.15 -4.66
C LEU A 46 -13.68 3.42 -5.52
N GLN A 47 -12.95 4.47 -5.11
CA GLN A 47 -12.87 5.68 -5.93
C GLN A 47 -12.20 5.45 -7.28
N ALA A 48 -11.09 4.72 -7.31
CA ALA A 48 -10.46 4.32 -8.56
C ALA A 48 -11.44 3.55 -9.46
N HIS A 49 -12.26 2.66 -8.89
CA HIS A 49 -13.28 1.93 -9.64
C HIS A 49 -14.33 2.86 -10.25
N LEU A 50 -14.79 3.86 -9.51
CA LEU A 50 -15.75 4.87 -10.01
C LEU A 50 -15.17 5.69 -11.17
N MET A 51 -13.85 5.85 -11.21
CA MET A 51 -13.10 6.47 -12.32
C MET A 51 -12.81 5.50 -13.48
N GLY A 52 -13.23 4.23 -13.38
CA GLY A 52 -12.92 3.19 -14.38
C GLY A 52 -11.48 2.70 -14.32
N LYS A 53 -10.78 2.92 -13.21
CA LYS A 53 -9.37 2.56 -12.97
C LYS A 53 -9.25 1.45 -11.92
N PHE A 54 -8.01 1.00 -11.70
CA PHE A 54 -7.66 0.06 -10.64
C PHE A 54 -6.37 0.50 -9.94
N LEU A 55 -6.34 0.37 -8.62
CA LEU A 55 -5.13 0.50 -7.81
C LEU A 55 -4.47 -0.87 -7.67
N GLU A 56 -3.33 -1.05 -8.34
CA GLU A 56 -2.55 -2.28 -8.21
C GLU A 56 -1.61 -2.22 -7.01
N ILE A 57 -1.81 -3.09 -6.02
CA ILE A 57 -0.90 -3.20 -4.87
C ILE A 57 0.41 -3.84 -5.32
N THR A 58 1.52 -3.14 -5.07
CA THR A 58 2.88 -3.60 -5.41
C THR A 58 3.73 -3.90 -4.18
N GLY A 59 3.39 -3.36 -3.00
CA GLY A 59 4.15 -3.54 -1.77
C GLY A 59 3.29 -3.46 -0.50
N ILE A 60 3.56 -4.35 0.46
CA ILE A 60 3.00 -4.33 1.82
C ILE A 60 4.12 -4.57 2.83
N PHE A 61 4.55 -5.80 3.10
CA PHE A 61 5.71 -6.04 3.96
C PHE A 61 7.02 -5.85 3.20
N ARG A 62 8.03 -5.26 3.87
CA ARG A 62 9.40 -5.17 3.37
C ARG A 62 10.36 -5.78 4.40
N THR A 63 11.29 -6.61 3.95
CA THR A 63 12.40 -7.07 4.80
C THR A 63 13.40 -5.94 5.01
N ARG A 64 14.33 -6.13 5.95
CA ARG A 64 15.44 -5.21 6.18
C ARG A 64 16.29 -5.03 4.94
N GLU A 65 16.67 -6.13 4.28
CA GLU A 65 17.50 -6.14 3.07
C GLU A 65 16.83 -5.33 1.97
N LYS A 66 15.52 -5.56 1.74
CA LYS A 66 14.79 -4.83 0.71
C LYS A 66 14.70 -3.34 1.02
N ASN A 67 14.56 -2.99 2.29
CA ASN A 67 14.52 -1.60 2.72
C ASN A 67 15.87 -0.90 2.51
N ILE A 68 16.98 -1.59 2.81
CA ILE A 68 18.34 -1.11 2.53
C ILE A 68 18.57 -1.00 1.02
N GLU A 69 18.12 -1.97 0.22
CA GLU A 69 18.22 -1.92 -1.25
C GLU A 69 17.55 -0.67 -1.82
N ILE A 70 16.37 -0.30 -1.30
CA ILE A 70 15.61 0.88 -1.77
C ILE A 70 16.25 2.19 -1.29
N TYR A 71 16.60 2.29 0.00
CA TYR A 71 17.00 3.57 0.60
C TYR A 71 18.52 3.75 0.75
N GLY A 72 19.33 2.75 0.40
CA GLY A 72 20.78 2.70 0.65
C GLY A 72 21.17 2.56 2.12
N ARG A 73 20.18 2.52 3.03
CA ARG A 73 20.38 2.39 4.48
C ARG A 73 19.13 1.84 5.13
N ASP A 74 19.27 1.36 6.36
CA ASP A 74 18.12 0.93 7.12
C ASP A 74 17.36 2.12 7.72
N LYS A 75 16.13 2.36 7.24
CA LYS A 75 15.30 3.51 7.60
C LYS A 75 13.92 3.07 8.12
N ALA A 76 13.34 3.88 9.00
CA ALA A 76 11.99 3.69 9.51
C ALA A 76 10.98 3.67 8.37
N SER A 77 10.14 2.64 8.38
CA SER A 77 9.19 2.38 7.32
C SER A 77 7.98 1.66 7.89
N GLY A 78 6.77 2.13 7.58
CA GLY A 78 5.55 1.44 7.97
C GLY A 78 5.42 0.04 7.35
N HIS A 79 6.18 -0.25 6.29
CA HIS A 79 6.32 -1.58 5.70
C HIS A 79 7.15 -2.57 6.54
N ARG A 80 7.91 -2.06 7.53
CA ARG A 80 8.74 -2.83 8.47
C ARG A 80 8.09 -2.95 9.85
N GLU A 81 6.78 -2.78 9.95
CA GLU A 81 6.03 -2.91 11.20
C GLU A 81 5.08 -4.12 11.13
N MET A 82 4.64 -4.61 12.28
CA MET A 82 3.69 -5.72 12.40
C MET A 82 2.57 -5.38 13.39
N PRO A 83 1.31 -5.25 12.95
CA PRO A 83 0.88 -5.33 11.56
C PRO A 83 1.42 -4.15 10.73
N VAL A 84 1.70 -4.40 9.45
CA VAL A 84 2.22 -3.42 8.49
C VAL A 84 1.23 -2.27 8.31
N ARG A 85 1.71 -1.04 8.43
CA ARG A 85 0.87 0.16 8.34
C ARG A 85 1.04 0.94 7.03
N ALA A 86 1.70 0.35 6.03
CA ALA A 86 1.94 0.98 4.73
C ALA A 86 1.60 0.06 3.55
N ILE A 87 1.09 0.63 2.46
CA ILE A 87 0.77 -0.05 1.20
C ILE A 87 1.25 0.83 0.04
N ASP A 88 1.93 0.21 -0.92
CA ASP A 88 2.30 0.85 -2.18
C ASP A 88 1.37 0.41 -3.32
N PHE A 89 1.02 1.37 -4.17
CA PHE A 89 0.27 1.14 -5.40
C PHE A 89 1.07 1.56 -6.63
N SER A 90 0.96 0.79 -7.70
CA SER A 90 1.51 1.15 -9.01
C SER A 90 0.86 2.42 -9.56
N LEU A 91 1.68 3.27 -10.21
CA LEU A 91 1.18 4.41 -10.99
C LEU A 91 0.94 4.09 -12.47
N LYS A 92 1.24 2.87 -12.92
CA LYS A 92 1.27 2.52 -14.35
C LYS A 92 -0.04 2.83 -15.10
N ASP A 93 -1.17 2.66 -14.42
CA ASP A 93 -2.51 2.78 -15.01
C ASP A 93 -3.24 4.06 -14.54
N LEU A 94 -2.53 5.01 -13.94
CA LEU A 94 -3.07 6.27 -13.41
C LEU A 94 -2.38 7.47 -14.07
N ASP A 95 -3.17 8.40 -14.59
CA ASP A 95 -2.66 9.69 -15.07
C ASP A 95 -2.58 10.73 -13.92
N ILE A 96 -2.09 11.93 -14.24
CA ILE A 96 -1.89 12.99 -13.24
C ILE A 96 -3.24 13.42 -12.63
N GLU A 97 -4.27 13.47 -13.46
CA GLU A 97 -5.63 13.83 -13.06
C GLU A 97 -6.21 12.78 -12.10
N ASP A 98 -6.01 11.49 -12.38
CA ASP A 98 -6.42 10.39 -11.51
C ASP A 98 -5.74 10.49 -10.13
N ILE A 99 -4.43 10.71 -10.14
CA ILE A 99 -3.62 10.85 -8.91
C ILE A 99 -4.11 12.04 -8.09
N ALA A 100 -4.34 13.19 -8.74
CA ALA A 100 -4.86 14.38 -8.08
C ALA A 100 -6.24 14.13 -7.46
N HIS A 101 -7.13 13.44 -8.18
CA HIS A 101 -8.45 13.09 -7.68
C HIS A 101 -8.39 12.22 -6.43
N LEU A 102 -7.60 11.13 -6.46
CA LEU A 102 -7.44 10.23 -5.33
C LEU A 102 -6.81 10.93 -4.11
N LYS A 103 -5.84 11.83 -4.33
CA LYS A 103 -5.24 12.62 -3.26
C LYS A 103 -6.23 13.60 -2.64
N ASN A 104 -7.06 14.26 -3.45
CA ASN A 104 -8.11 15.15 -2.96
C ASN A 104 -9.15 14.37 -2.16
N HIS A 105 -9.58 13.20 -2.66
CA HIS A 105 -10.47 12.32 -1.93
C HIS A 105 -9.89 11.88 -0.59
N PHE A 106 -8.62 11.43 -0.58
CA PHE A 106 -7.91 11.09 0.65
C PHE A 106 -7.89 12.27 1.65
N ALA A 107 -7.58 13.48 1.15
CA ALA A 107 -7.54 14.69 1.97
C ALA A 107 -8.90 14.97 2.63
N MET A 108 -10.03 14.72 1.95
CA MET A 108 -11.36 14.90 2.56
C MET A 108 -11.56 14.09 3.85
N PHE A 109 -10.96 12.90 3.96
CA PHE A 109 -11.06 12.06 5.16
C PHE A 109 -9.99 12.39 6.20
N LEU A 110 -8.80 12.80 5.77
CA LEU A 110 -7.59 12.72 6.59
C LEU A 110 -6.79 14.02 6.68
N ASP A 111 -7.26 15.15 6.10
CA ASP A 111 -6.72 16.50 6.39
C ASP A 111 -6.78 16.84 7.90
N ASN A 112 -7.51 16.05 8.69
CA ASN A 112 -7.62 16.19 10.14
C ASN A 112 -6.62 15.35 10.96
N GLY A 113 -5.72 14.57 10.36
CA GLY A 113 -4.82 13.66 11.09
C GLY A 113 -3.34 13.83 10.75
N SER A 114 -2.52 14.27 11.72
CA SER A 114 -1.11 14.69 11.54
C SER A 114 -0.12 13.61 11.06
N TYR A 115 -0.54 12.36 10.87
CA TYR A 115 0.35 11.22 10.63
C TYR A 115 -0.18 10.21 9.60
N TRP A 116 -1.33 10.49 8.99
CA TRP A 116 -1.76 9.79 7.78
C TRP A 116 -1.06 10.39 6.58
N SER A 117 -0.59 9.56 5.65
CA SER A 117 0.03 10.07 4.42
C SER A 117 -0.40 9.27 3.21
N PHE A 118 -0.71 9.99 2.13
CA PHE A 118 -0.90 9.43 0.80
C PHE A 118 -0.12 10.28 -0.21
N ILE A 119 1.07 9.78 -0.60
CA ILE A 119 2.04 10.54 -1.38
C ILE A 119 2.39 9.80 -2.66
N SER A 120 2.64 10.56 -3.73
CA SER A 120 3.20 10.04 -4.98
C SER A 120 4.69 10.32 -4.97
N HIS A 121 5.53 9.29 -5.09
CA HIS A 121 6.98 9.46 -5.11
C HIS A 121 7.71 8.30 -5.82
N ASP A 122 8.98 8.55 -6.14
CA ASP A 122 9.93 7.53 -6.59
C ASP A 122 11.17 7.61 -5.70
N VAL A 123 11.40 6.57 -4.91
CA VAL A 123 12.56 6.45 -4.00
C VAL A 123 13.49 5.31 -4.42
N GLY A 124 13.56 5.02 -5.73
CA GLY A 124 14.41 3.96 -6.28
C GLY A 124 13.70 2.60 -6.45
N ALA A 125 12.42 2.51 -6.05
CA ALA A 125 11.56 1.35 -6.31
C ALA A 125 10.65 1.55 -7.54
N GLY A 126 10.82 2.66 -8.26
CA GLY A 126 9.92 3.13 -9.32
C GLY A 126 8.81 4.03 -8.77
N ALA A 127 8.15 4.76 -9.66
CA ALA A 127 7.08 5.69 -9.29
C ALA A 127 5.84 4.95 -8.74
N HIS A 128 5.40 5.31 -7.54
CA HIS A 128 4.26 4.69 -6.85
C HIS A 128 3.49 5.68 -5.98
N LEU A 129 2.27 5.30 -5.61
CA LEU A 129 1.52 5.92 -4.51
C LEU A 129 1.77 5.15 -3.24
N HIS A 130 2.16 5.85 -2.18
CA HIS A 130 2.43 5.29 -0.88
C HIS A 130 1.37 5.76 0.12
N LEU A 131 0.56 4.81 0.61
CA LEU A 131 -0.42 5.01 1.65
C LEU A 131 0.13 4.52 2.98
N GLN A 132 0.04 5.35 4.03
CA GLN A 132 0.51 4.98 5.36
C GLN A 132 -0.41 5.53 6.46
N ALA A 133 -0.69 4.67 7.44
CA ALA A 133 -1.40 5.03 8.65
C ALA A 133 -0.43 5.47 9.77
N PRO A 134 -0.90 6.25 10.77
CA PRO A 134 -0.13 6.58 11.96
C PRO A 134 0.31 5.32 12.72
N HIS A 135 1.49 5.36 13.32
CA HIS A 135 1.89 4.34 14.28
C HIS A 135 0.90 4.30 15.46
N ALA A 136 0.59 3.10 15.94
CA ALA A 136 -0.19 2.86 17.14
C ALA A 136 0.55 1.86 18.05
N ASP A 137 0.23 1.85 19.33
CA ASP A 137 0.93 1.05 20.35
C ASP A 137 0.99 -0.46 20.05
N TYR A 138 0.07 -0.96 19.22
CA TYR A 138 0.03 -2.37 18.81
C TYR A 138 0.89 -2.69 17.59
N ASN A 139 1.38 -1.67 16.85
CA ASN A 139 2.30 -1.87 15.74
C ASN A 139 3.71 -2.12 16.31
N LYS A 140 4.26 -3.31 16.12
CA LYS A 140 5.63 -3.64 16.53
C LYS A 140 6.59 -3.33 15.41
N ILE A 141 7.67 -2.60 15.68
CA ILE A 141 8.66 -2.32 14.65
C ILE A 141 9.66 -3.46 14.55
N LEU A 142 9.84 -4.00 13.35
CA LEU A 142 10.66 -5.18 13.06
C LEU A 142 12.11 -4.79 12.72
N TRP A 143 12.70 -3.85 13.46
CA TRP A 143 14.05 -3.35 13.18
C TRP A 143 15.13 -4.42 13.19
N GLU A 144 14.94 -5.43 14.03
CA GLU A 144 15.95 -6.45 14.37
C GLU A 144 15.52 -7.88 14.03
N GLU A 145 14.27 -8.09 13.58
CA GLU A 145 13.76 -9.42 13.24
C GLU A 145 13.59 -9.59 11.73
N VAL A 146 14.27 -10.64 11.22
CA VAL A 146 14.51 -11.09 9.84
C VAL A 146 15.64 -10.35 9.12
#